data_AF-A0A3A0D5V3-F1
#
_entry.id   AF-A0A3A0D5V3-F1
#
_cell.length_a   1.000
_cell.length_b   1.000
_cell.length_c   1.000
_cell.angle_alpha   90.00
_cell.angle_beta   90.00
_cell.angle_gamma   90.00
#
_symmetry.space_group_name_H-M   'P 1'
#
loop_
_entity.id
_entity.type
_entity.pdbx_description
1 polymer ?
#
loop_
_entity_poly.entity_id
_entity_poly.type
_entity_poly.pdbx_seq_one_letter_code
_entity_poly.pdbx_strand_id
1 'polypeptide(L)'
;MRTNPEYYEFYGELIKSNIFLKRLVMILVGVNLLLAFIAYLGFSRPVETFLVKEGFAYATTPYGETRSVHEVRQFAQTFAKNLLEFNRENFNERIKLALQMCSTELEVLMYNTIKTSEIPKIVQNTPGTVKFNVEEIRVTQGDPFNAHVSGLQVFPGQQPIPLRFTLTINVVNRTDANPFGLRIINYTQEKT
;
A
#
# COMPACT_ATOMS: atom_id res chain seq x y z
N MET A 1 -2.26 54.90 65.07
CA MET A 1 -2.73 54.47 63.73
C MET A 1 -3.50 53.18 63.91
N ARG A 2 -4.84 53.20 63.75
CA ARG A 2 -5.67 51.99 63.80
C ARG A 2 -5.33 51.14 62.58
N THR A 3 -4.80 49.95 62.79
CA THR A 3 -4.65 48.91 61.77
C THR A 3 -6.05 48.46 61.36
N ASN A 4 -6.53 48.93 60.20
CA ASN A 4 -7.86 48.59 59.70
C ASN A 4 -7.80 47.19 59.07
N PRO A 5 -8.44 46.17 59.66
CA PRO A 5 -8.30 44.77 59.23
C PRO A 5 -8.80 44.53 57.80
N GLU A 6 -9.77 45.31 57.34
CA GLU A 6 -10.31 45.28 55.97
C GLU A 6 -9.24 45.60 54.90
N TYR A 7 -8.23 46.42 55.25
CA TYR A 7 -7.15 46.75 54.33
C TYR A 7 -6.29 45.51 54.05
N TYR A 8 -5.99 44.69 55.05
CA TYR A 8 -5.15 43.50 54.87
C TYR A 8 -5.88 42.35 54.16
N GLU A 9 -7.20 42.24 54.31
CA GLU A 9 -8.01 41.25 53.59
C GLU A 9 -8.07 41.55 52.09
N PHE A 10 -8.29 42.83 51.71
CA PHE A 10 -8.32 43.25 50.30
C PHE A 10 -6.99 42.98 49.57
N TYR A 11 -5.85 43.32 50.18
CA TYR A 11 -4.54 43.03 49.59
C TYR A 11 -4.22 41.52 49.57
N GLY A 12 -4.70 40.76 50.55
CA GLY A 12 -4.57 39.30 50.58
C GLY A 12 -5.32 38.60 49.43
N GLU A 13 -6.52 39.07 49.08
CA GLU A 13 -7.29 38.58 47.94
C GLU A 13 -6.64 38.98 46.59
N LEU A 14 -6.12 40.20 46.48
CA LEU A 14 -5.37 40.67 45.32
C LEU A 14 -4.10 39.83 45.06
N ILE A 15 -3.36 39.48 46.12
CA ILE A 15 -2.16 38.62 46.02
C ILE A 15 -2.54 37.20 45.60
N LYS A 16 -3.60 36.62 46.19
CA LYS A 16 -4.10 35.28 45.81
C LYS A 16 -4.57 35.24 44.36
N SER A 17 -5.27 36.28 43.90
CA SER A 17 -5.72 36.44 42.51
C SER A 17 -4.54 36.53 41.53
N ASN A 18 -3.49 37.28 41.88
CA ASN A 18 -2.29 37.41 41.04
C ASN A 18 -1.50 36.08 40.97
N ILE A 19 -1.39 35.33 42.07
CA ILE A 19 -0.76 34.01 42.08
C ILE A 19 -1.57 33.01 41.25
N PHE A 20 -2.90 33.04 41.36
CA PHE A 20 -3.80 32.22 40.55
C PHE A 20 -3.63 32.53 39.05
N LEU A 21 -3.63 33.82 38.68
CA LEU A 21 -3.47 34.25 37.30
C LEU A 21 -2.12 33.83 36.71
N LYS A 22 -1.02 33.98 37.48
CA LYS A 22 0.31 33.51 37.06
C LYS A 22 0.35 32.00 36.81
N ARG A 23 -0.27 31.21 37.69
CA ARG A 23 -0.36 29.75 37.51
C ARG A 23 -1.19 29.38 36.28
N LEU A 24 -2.32 30.06 36.06
CA LEU A 24 -3.16 29.84 34.89
C LEU A 24 -2.42 30.15 33.58
N VAL A 25 -1.68 31.27 33.53
CA VAL A 25 -0.86 31.64 32.37
C VAL A 25 0.25 30.61 32.12
N MET A 26 0.96 30.16 33.16
CA MET A 26 1.99 29.12 33.04
C MET A 26 1.42 27.81 32.48
N ILE A 27 0.23 27.40 32.94
CA ILE A 27 -0.45 26.20 32.44
C ILE A 27 -0.84 26.38 30.96
N LEU A 28 -1.42 27.53 30.59
CA LEU A 28 -1.80 27.84 29.21
C LEU A 28 -0.59 27.84 28.26
N VAL A 29 0.54 28.41 28.70
CA VAL A 29 1.79 28.38 27.92
C VAL A 29 2.30 26.94 27.79
N GLY A 30 2.29 26.16 28.88
CA GLY A 30 2.70 24.75 28.85
C GLY A 30 1.86 23.90 27.90
N VAL A 31 0.53 24.08 27.91
CA VAL A 31 -0.38 23.37 27.00
C VAL A 31 -0.13 23.77 25.54
N ASN A 32 0.08 25.06 25.26
CA ASN A 32 0.39 25.50 23.89
C ASN A 32 1.72 24.94 23.38
N LEU A 33 2.76 24.89 24.21
CA LEU A 33 4.03 24.29 23.85
C LEU A 33 3.89 22.78 23.59
N LEU A 34 3.10 22.08 24.41
CA LEU A 34 2.82 20.66 24.20
C LEU A 34 2.05 20.42 22.89
N LEU A 35 1.02 21.22 22.60
CA LEU A 35 0.26 21.13 21.35
C LEU A 35 1.14 21.45 20.14
N ALA A 36 2.01 22.46 20.23
CA ALA A 36 2.97 22.78 19.18
C ALA A 36 3.98 21.64 18.97
N PHE A 37 4.43 20.97 20.03
CA PHE A 37 5.30 19.81 19.94
C PHE A 37 4.59 18.60 19.31
N ILE A 38 3.34 18.33 19.69
CA ILE A 38 2.53 17.27 19.08
C ILE A 38 2.29 17.57 17.59
N ALA A 39 1.98 18.82 17.24
CA ALA A 39 1.82 19.25 15.86
C ALA A 39 3.13 19.10 15.09
N TYR A 40 4.26 19.53 15.66
CA TYR A 40 5.59 19.32 15.08
C TYR A 40 5.84 17.84 14.80
N LEU A 41 5.63 16.95 15.78
CA LEU A 41 5.77 15.51 15.59
C LEU A 41 4.80 14.92 14.54
N GLY A 42 3.60 15.51 14.40
CA GLY A 42 2.63 15.13 13.38
C GLY A 42 3.04 15.56 11.97
N PHE A 43 3.56 16.79 11.82
CA PHE A 43 3.96 17.37 10.53
C PHE A 43 5.38 17.01 10.10
N SER A 44 6.25 16.60 11.03
CA SER A 44 7.60 16.09 10.71
C SER A 44 7.58 14.63 10.26
N ARG A 45 6.43 13.95 10.31
CA ARG A 45 6.29 12.67 9.62
C ARG A 45 6.27 12.95 8.12
N PRO A 46 7.03 12.20 7.30
CA PRO A 46 6.94 12.33 5.86
C PRO A 46 5.48 12.07 5.46
N VAL A 47 4.78 13.12 5.05
CA VAL A 47 3.43 13.00 4.52
C VAL A 47 3.58 12.34 3.16
N GLU A 48 3.12 11.10 3.04
CA GLU A 48 3.01 10.40 1.77
C GLU A 48 2.04 11.19 0.90
N THR A 49 2.58 12.01 -0.01
CA THR A 49 1.76 12.79 -0.93
C THR A 49 1.39 11.88 -2.09
N PHE A 50 0.14 11.43 -2.10
CA PHE A 50 -0.46 10.68 -3.20
C PHE A 50 -1.18 11.63 -4.17
N LEU A 51 -0.70 11.76 -5.40
CA LEU A 51 -1.43 12.29 -6.54
C LEU A 51 -2.49 11.27 -6.94
N VAL A 52 -3.76 11.57 -6.72
CA VAL A 52 -4.83 10.75 -7.26
C VAL A 52 -5.09 11.19 -8.71
N LYS A 53 -4.80 10.32 -9.67
CA LYS A 53 -5.15 10.51 -11.08
C LYS A 53 -5.88 9.27 -11.59
N GLU A 54 -7.02 9.46 -12.26
CA GLU A 54 -7.80 8.37 -12.86
C GLU A 54 -8.19 7.23 -11.89
N GLY A 55 -8.37 7.54 -10.60
CA GLY A 55 -8.72 6.56 -9.57
C GLY A 55 -7.53 5.82 -8.94
N PHE A 56 -6.29 6.14 -9.32
CA PHE A 56 -5.07 5.57 -8.74
C PHE A 56 -4.25 6.62 -8.00
N ALA A 57 -3.67 6.23 -6.87
CA ALA A 57 -2.82 7.06 -6.02
C ALA A 57 -1.33 6.89 -6.42
N TYR A 58 -0.69 7.96 -6.89
CA TYR A 58 0.70 8.01 -7.33
C TYR A 58 1.54 8.86 -6.36
N ALA A 59 2.69 8.40 -5.87
CA ALA A 59 3.54 9.26 -5.03
C ALA A 59 4.05 10.50 -5.82
N THR A 60 3.82 11.72 -5.31
CA THR A 60 4.08 13.00 -6.04
C THR A 60 5.55 13.45 -6.07
N THR A 61 6.42 12.80 -5.30
CA THR A 61 7.86 13.07 -5.30
C THR A 61 8.61 11.89 -5.91
N PRO A 62 9.77 12.12 -6.54
CA PRO A 62 10.70 11.03 -6.85
C PRO A 62 11.22 10.50 -5.52
N TYR A 63 10.42 9.66 -4.88
CA TYR A 63 10.87 8.83 -3.76
C TYR A 63 12.09 8.09 -4.29
N GLY A 64 13.26 8.46 -3.75
CA GLY A 64 14.55 7.91 -4.18
C GLY A 64 14.44 6.40 -4.24
N GLU A 65 14.93 5.81 -5.33
CA GLU A 65 15.20 4.39 -5.69
C GLU A 65 14.41 3.25 -5.00
N THR A 66 14.12 3.36 -3.71
CA THR A 66 13.30 2.49 -2.89
C THR A 66 11.81 2.53 -3.25
N ARG A 67 11.21 1.33 -3.31
CA ARG A 67 9.76 1.11 -3.45
C ARG A 67 9.20 0.63 -2.13
N SER A 68 8.01 1.10 -1.77
CA SER A 68 7.35 0.66 -0.54
C SER A 68 6.85 -0.78 -0.68
N VAL A 69 6.79 -1.50 0.45
CA VAL A 69 6.18 -2.84 0.51
C VAL A 69 4.72 -2.81 0.05
N HIS A 70 4.01 -1.71 0.32
CA HIS A 70 2.63 -1.53 -0.08
C HIS A 70 2.48 -1.44 -1.60
N GLU A 71 3.32 -0.66 -2.28
CA GLU A 71 3.34 -0.59 -3.75
C GLU A 71 3.65 -1.96 -4.38
N VAL A 72 4.66 -2.66 -3.86
CA VAL A 72 5.04 -3.99 -4.36
C VAL A 72 3.91 -5.00 -4.14
N ARG A 73 3.23 -4.94 -2.99
CA ARG A 73 2.07 -5.79 -2.68
C ARG A 73 0.92 -5.53 -3.66
N GLN A 74 0.58 -4.26 -3.91
CA GLN A 74 -0.47 -3.89 -4.84
C GLN A 74 -0.13 -4.32 -6.28
N PHE A 75 1.13 -4.12 -6.69
CA PHE A 75 1.63 -4.56 -7.99
C PHE A 75 1.52 -6.10 -8.16
N ALA A 76 1.96 -6.86 -7.15
CA ALA A 76 1.82 -8.32 -7.13
C ALA A 76 0.35 -8.78 -7.18
N GLN A 77 -0.55 -8.07 -6.46
CA GLN A 77 -1.98 -8.36 -6.48
C GLN A 77 -2.59 -8.12 -7.86
N THR A 78 -2.27 -6.99 -8.50
CA THR A 78 -2.75 -6.67 -9.86
C THR A 78 -2.27 -7.72 -10.87
N PHE A 79 -1.01 -8.12 -10.79
CA PHE A 79 -0.49 -9.21 -11.63
C PHE A 79 -1.26 -10.51 -11.41
N ALA A 80 -1.45 -10.92 -10.15
CA ALA A 80 -2.17 -12.14 -9.80
C ALA A 80 -3.60 -12.15 -10.37
N LYS A 81 -4.32 -11.04 -10.25
CA LYS A 81 -5.67 -10.89 -10.79
C LYS A 81 -5.70 -10.93 -12.31
N ASN A 82 -4.79 -10.24 -12.98
CA ASN A 82 -4.72 -10.27 -14.44
C ASN A 82 -4.34 -11.66 -14.97
N LEU A 83 -3.51 -12.40 -14.25
CA LEU A 83 -3.09 -13.74 -14.66
C LEU A 83 -4.15 -14.82 -14.38
N LEU A 84 -4.88 -14.72 -13.26
CA LEU A 84 -5.70 -15.83 -12.72
C LEU A 84 -7.21 -15.54 -12.63
N GLU A 85 -7.65 -14.29 -12.79
CA GLU A 85 -9.07 -13.94 -12.90
C GLU A 85 -9.41 -13.66 -14.36
N PHE A 86 -10.14 -14.55 -15.02
CA PHE A 86 -10.49 -14.38 -16.43
C PHE A 86 -11.79 -15.11 -16.77
N ASN A 87 -12.36 -14.73 -17.90
CA ASN A 87 -13.45 -15.43 -18.57
C ASN A 87 -13.13 -15.54 -20.07
N ARG A 88 -14.04 -16.16 -20.83
CA ARG A 88 -13.86 -16.38 -22.26
C ARG A 88 -13.65 -15.09 -23.06
N GLU A 89 -14.26 -13.99 -22.64
CA GLU A 89 -14.27 -12.72 -23.37
C GLU A 89 -13.01 -11.89 -23.10
N ASN A 90 -12.52 -11.89 -21.87
CA ASN A 90 -11.43 -11.01 -21.43
C ASN A 90 -10.08 -11.72 -21.24
N PHE A 91 -10.00 -13.04 -21.46
CA PHE A 91 -8.78 -13.82 -21.23
C PHE A 91 -7.55 -13.22 -21.94
N ASN A 92 -7.65 -12.94 -23.24
CA ASN A 92 -6.53 -12.43 -24.02
C ASN A 92 -6.06 -11.04 -23.53
N GLU A 93 -7.00 -10.16 -23.19
CA GLU A 93 -6.70 -8.82 -22.69
C GLU A 93 -6.00 -8.88 -21.33
N ARG A 94 -6.51 -9.70 -20.41
CA ARG A 94 -5.96 -9.84 -19.07
C ARG A 94 -4.58 -10.50 -19.06
N ILE A 95 -4.38 -11.53 -19.87
CA ILE A 95 -3.04 -12.13 -20.05
C ILE A 95 -2.08 -11.10 -20.63
N LYS A 96 -2.50 -10.30 -21.62
CA LYS A 96 -1.66 -9.22 -22.16
C LYS A 96 -1.26 -8.23 -21.07
N LEU A 97 -2.19 -7.79 -20.22
CA LEU A 97 -1.91 -6.89 -19.10
C LEU A 97 -0.94 -7.52 -18.07
N ALA A 98 -1.10 -8.81 -17.76
CA ALA A 98 -0.18 -9.52 -16.86
C ALA A 98 1.24 -9.61 -17.45
N LEU A 99 1.35 -9.98 -18.73
CA LEU A 99 2.62 -10.10 -19.45
C LEU A 99 3.34 -8.75 -19.57
N GLN A 100 2.59 -7.66 -19.76
CA GLN A 100 3.13 -6.29 -19.76
C GLN A 100 3.74 -5.85 -18.42
N MET A 101 3.58 -6.61 -17.34
CA MET A 101 4.23 -6.35 -16.04
C MET A 101 5.56 -7.11 -15.87
N CYS A 102 5.86 -8.05 -16.77
CA CYS A 102 7.05 -8.91 -16.72
C CYS A 102 8.25 -8.30 -17.46
N SER A 103 9.47 -8.78 -17.22
CA SER A 103 10.61 -8.50 -18.10
C SER A 103 10.35 -9.10 -19.48
N THR A 104 11.05 -8.62 -20.51
CA THR A 104 10.90 -9.13 -21.87
C THR A 104 11.21 -10.63 -21.96
N GLU A 105 12.22 -11.12 -21.22
CA GLU A 105 12.51 -12.56 -21.23
C GLU A 105 11.38 -13.37 -20.59
N LEU A 106 10.87 -12.92 -19.44
CA LEU A 106 9.80 -13.61 -18.74
C LEU A 106 8.47 -13.53 -19.51
N GLU A 107 8.18 -12.40 -20.15
CA GLU A 107 7.00 -12.23 -21.01
C GLU A 107 6.96 -13.29 -22.11
N VAL A 108 8.06 -13.46 -22.85
CA VAL A 108 8.14 -14.44 -23.93
C VAL A 108 8.01 -15.86 -23.39
N LEU A 109 8.67 -16.17 -22.27
CA LEU A 109 8.57 -17.47 -21.62
C LEU A 109 7.13 -17.79 -21.22
N MET A 110 6.48 -16.89 -20.46
CA MET A 110 5.11 -17.06 -19.99
C MET A 110 4.12 -17.15 -21.15
N TYR A 111 4.26 -16.30 -22.17
CA TYR A 111 3.41 -16.34 -23.36
C TYR A 111 3.48 -17.71 -24.06
N ASN A 112 4.70 -18.21 -24.28
CA ASN A 112 4.90 -19.52 -24.91
C ASN A 112 4.30 -20.63 -24.05
N THR A 113 4.55 -20.63 -22.73
CA THR A 113 3.99 -21.61 -21.80
C THR A 113 2.47 -21.62 -21.84
N ILE A 114 1.82 -20.44 -21.75
CA ILE A 114 0.36 -20.32 -21.79
C ILE A 114 -0.18 -20.81 -23.14
N LYS A 115 0.44 -20.40 -24.25
CA LYS A 115 0.02 -20.78 -25.59
C LYS A 115 0.11 -22.29 -25.85
N THR A 116 1.14 -22.95 -25.33
CA THR A 116 1.32 -24.41 -25.47
C THR A 116 0.54 -25.22 -24.45
N SER A 117 0.06 -24.59 -23.39
CA SER A 117 -0.72 -25.26 -22.33
C SER A 117 -2.15 -25.56 -22.75
N GLU A 118 -2.86 -26.33 -21.92
CA GLU A 118 -4.29 -26.55 -22.08
C GLU A 118 -5.15 -25.39 -21.57
N ILE A 119 -4.55 -24.36 -20.94
CA ILE A 119 -5.27 -23.23 -20.35
C ILE A 119 -6.21 -22.55 -21.36
N PRO A 120 -5.79 -22.20 -22.59
CA PRO A 120 -6.68 -21.55 -23.55
C PRO A 120 -7.90 -22.43 -23.91
N LYS A 121 -7.72 -23.75 -24.00
CA LYS A 121 -8.82 -24.69 -24.27
C LYS A 121 -9.77 -24.77 -23.07
N ILE A 122 -9.23 -24.87 -21.86
CA ILE A 122 -10.01 -24.89 -20.61
C ILE A 122 -10.83 -23.62 -20.49
N VAL A 123 -10.25 -22.45 -20.77
CA VAL A 123 -10.95 -21.15 -20.74
C VAL A 123 -12.10 -21.10 -21.73
N GLN A 124 -11.91 -21.61 -22.95
CA GLN A 124 -12.98 -21.64 -23.95
C GLN A 124 -14.15 -22.55 -23.56
N ASN A 125 -13.87 -23.59 -22.77
CA ASN A 125 -14.85 -24.59 -22.33
C ASN A 125 -15.44 -24.32 -20.95
N THR A 126 -14.87 -23.39 -20.18
CA THR A 126 -15.34 -23.06 -18.82
C THR A 126 -16.49 -22.06 -18.91
N PRO A 127 -17.72 -22.45 -18.52
CA PRO A 127 -18.83 -21.49 -18.45
C PRO A 127 -18.65 -20.57 -17.25
N GLY A 128 -18.64 -19.25 -17.47
CA GLY A 128 -18.56 -18.24 -16.41
C GLY A 128 -17.18 -17.61 -16.23
N THR A 129 -16.93 -17.06 -15.03
CA THR A 129 -15.68 -16.34 -14.70
C THR A 129 -14.86 -17.14 -13.69
N VAL A 130 -13.62 -17.44 -14.05
CA VAL A 130 -12.62 -17.96 -13.13
C VAL A 130 -12.17 -16.82 -12.23
N LYS A 131 -12.18 -17.06 -10.91
CA LYS A 131 -11.78 -16.07 -9.90
C LYS A 131 -10.54 -16.54 -9.16
N PHE A 132 -9.75 -15.59 -8.67
CA PHE A 132 -8.62 -15.86 -7.79
C PHE A 132 -8.80 -15.09 -6.50
N ASN A 133 -9.17 -15.81 -5.45
CA ASN A 133 -9.32 -15.25 -4.13
C ASN A 133 -7.96 -15.23 -3.44
N VAL A 134 -7.32 -14.07 -3.46
CA VAL A 134 -6.06 -13.84 -2.73
C VAL A 134 -6.33 -13.97 -1.23
N GLU A 135 -5.65 -14.90 -0.58
CA GLU A 135 -5.68 -15.05 0.88
C GLU A 135 -4.60 -14.21 1.53
N GLU A 136 -3.38 -14.25 0.97
CA GLU A 136 -2.23 -13.54 1.53
C GLU A 136 -1.24 -13.11 0.46
N ILE A 137 -0.63 -11.94 0.67
CA ILE A 137 0.55 -11.48 -0.08
C ILE A 137 1.61 -11.02 0.92
N ARG A 138 2.65 -11.84 1.07
CA ARG A 138 3.84 -11.51 1.86
C ARG A 138 4.91 -10.94 0.95
N VAL A 139 5.41 -9.77 1.29
CA VAL A 139 6.49 -9.12 0.54
C VAL A 139 7.72 -9.06 1.41
N THR A 140 8.81 -9.63 0.91
CA THR A 140 10.14 -9.52 1.50
C THR A 140 10.88 -8.40 0.78
N GLN A 141 11.29 -7.38 1.54
CA GLN A 141 12.12 -6.30 1.01
C GLN A 141 13.50 -6.83 0.65
N GLY A 142 14.02 -6.36 -0.48
CA GLY A 142 15.32 -6.72 -1.01
C GLY A 142 15.54 -6.08 -2.38
N ASP A 143 16.72 -6.28 -2.95
CA ASP A 143 17.00 -6.00 -4.35
C ASP A 143 17.51 -7.29 -5.00
N PRO A 144 16.63 -8.12 -5.61
CA PRO A 144 15.21 -7.86 -5.89
C PRO A 144 14.25 -8.03 -4.70
N PHE A 145 13.03 -7.47 -4.83
CA PHE A 145 11.92 -7.79 -3.94
C PHE A 145 11.39 -9.20 -4.24
N ASN A 146 10.87 -9.88 -3.22
CA ASN A 146 10.12 -11.13 -3.42
C ASN A 146 8.71 -11.00 -2.86
N ALA A 147 7.70 -11.29 -3.68
CA ALA A 147 6.30 -11.32 -3.28
C ALA A 147 5.77 -12.76 -3.35
N HIS A 148 5.45 -13.33 -2.20
CA HIS A 148 4.80 -14.62 -2.07
C HIS A 148 3.29 -14.41 -2.05
N VAL A 149 2.59 -15.00 -3.01
CA VAL A 149 1.14 -14.90 -3.15
C VAL A 149 0.54 -16.28 -2.91
N SER A 150 -0.42 -16.35 -1.99
CA SER A 150 -1.23 -17.55 -1.77
C SER A 150 -2.71 -17.22 -1.90
N GLY A 151 -3.47 -18.14 -2.49
CA GLY A 151 -4.90 -17.99 -2.62
C GLY A 151 -5.57 -19.18 -3.27
N LEU A 152 -6.86 -19.02 -3.56
CA LEU A 152 -7.69 -20.06 -4.13
C LEU A 152 -8.18 -19.65 -5.52
N GLN A 153 -7.90 -20.47 -6.53
CA GLN A 153 -8.49 -20.32 -7.85
C GLN A 153 -9.83 -21.06 -7.90
N VAL A 154 -10.89 -20.35 -8.23
CA VAL A 154 -12.26 -20.86 -8.22
C VAL A 154 -12.79 -20.90 -9.66
N PHE A 155 -12.98 -22.11 -10.16
CA PHE A 155 -13.68 -22.36 -11.41
C PHE A 155 -15.18 -22.55 -11.14
N PRO A 156 -16.08 -22.00 -11.97
CA PRO A 156 -17.50 -22.17 -11.80
C PRO A 156 -17.91 -23.65 -11.73
N GLY A 157 -18.60 -24.03 -10.65
CA GLY A 157 -19.06 -25.40 -10.44
C GLY A 157 -17.98 -26.42 -10.03
N GLN A 158 -16.75 -25.98 -9.76
CA GLN A 158 -15.66 -26.84 -9.30
C GLN A 158 -15.20 -26.48 -7.89
N GLN A 159 -14.46 -27.39 -7.25
CA GLN A 159 -13.84 -27.09 -5.96
C GLN A 159 -12.71 -26.06 -6.14
N PRO A 160 -12.51 -25.14 -5.18
CA PRO A 160 -11.39 -24.20 -5.20
C PRO A 160 -10.03 -24.92 -5.20
N ILE A 161 -9.12 -24.46 -6.05
CA ILE A 161 -7.78 -25.01 -6.20
C ILE A 161 -6.79 -24.09 -5.47
N PRO A 162 -6.04 -24.58 -4.47
CA PRO A 162 -5.03 -23.78 -3.80
C PRO A 162 -3.84 -23.54 -4.73
N LEU A 163 -3.49 -22.26 -4.89
CA LEU A 163 -2.32 -21.83 -5.64
C LEU A 163 -1.40 -21.01 -4.77
N ARG A 164 -0.10 -21.28 -4.94
CA ARG A 164 0.98 -20.52 -4.32
C ARG A 164 2.03 -20.22 -5.37
N PHE A 165 2.49 -18.99 -5.41
CA PHE A 165 3.56 -18.60 -6.32
C PHE A 165 4.37 -17.45 -5.74
N THR A 166 5.61 -17.36 -6.21
CA THR A 166 6.56 -16.31 -5.84
C THR A 166 6.88 -15.48 -7.07
N LEU A 167 6.83 -14.15 -6.89
CA LEU A 167 7.24 -13.16 -7.87
C LEU A 167 8.55 -12.52 -7.41
N THR A 168 9.56 -12.54 -8.25
CA THR A 168 10.78 -11.75 -8.05
C THR A 168 10.64 -10.45 -8.83
N ILE A 169 10.76 -9.31 -8.15
CA ILE A 169 10.37 -8.00 -8.66
C ILE A 169 11.55 -7.03 -8.54
N ASN A 170 11.97 -6.46 -9.67
CA ASN A 170 12.97 -5.40 -9.74
C ASN A 170 12.33 -4.02 -9.75
N VAL A 171 13.05 -3.07 -9.16
CA VAL A 171 12.76 -1.66 -9.38
C VAL A 171 13.34 -1.25 -10.73
N VAL A 172 12.55 -0.55 -11.52
CA VAL A 172 12.98 0.05 -12.79
C VAL A 172 12.57 1.51 -12.85
N ASN A 173 13.17 2.25 -13.77
CA ASN A 173 12.79 3.64 -14.02
C ASN A 173 11.30 3.72 -14.38
N ARG A 174 10.61 4.67 -13.75
CA ARG A 174 9.21 4.96 -14.07
C ARG A 174 9.14 5.52 -15.48
N THR A 175 8.16 5.06 -16.24
CA THR A 175 7.83 5.56 -17.58
C THR A 175 6.32 5.72 -17.67
N ASP A 176 5.81 6.42 -18.69
CA ASP A 176 4.37 6.53 -18.92
C ASP A 176 3.71 5.15 -19.08
N ALA A 177 4.44 4.18 -19.63
CA ALA A 177 4.00 2.79 -19.78
C ALA A 177 4.20 1.92 -18.52
N ASN A 178 5.04 2.34 -17.57
CA ASN A 178 5.25 1.66 -16.29
C ASN A 178 5.34 2.69 -15.15
N PRO A 179 4.19 3.24 -14.72
CA PRO A 179 4.15 4.30 -13.71
C PRO A 179 4.60 3.81 -12.33
N PHE A 180 4.49 2.49 -12.05
CA PHE A 180 4.96 1.90 -10.81
C PHE A 180 6.50 1.78 -10.77
N GLY A 181 7.15 1.70 -11.93
CA GLY A 181 8.59 1.46 -12.01
C GLY A 181 8.97 0.14 -11.35
N LEU A 182 8.16 -0.90 -11.59
CA LEU A 182 8.35 -2.27 -11.10
C LEU A 182 8.28 -3.23 -12.29
N ARG A 183 9.09 -4.28 -12.29
CA ARG A 183 9.06 -5.35 -13.30
C ARG A 183 9.25 -6.70 -12.63
N ILE A 184 8.41 -7.67 -13.01
CA ILE A 184 8.57 -9.06 -12.58
C ILE A 184 9.65 -9.71 -13.45
N ILE A 185 10.74 -10.15 -12.84
CA ILE A 185 11.85 -10.82 -13.55
C ILE A 185 11.78 -12.33 -13.45
N ASN A 186 11.07 -12.86 -12.46
CA ASN A 186 10.86 -14.29 -12.31
C ASN A 186 9.48 -14.61 -11.72
N TYR A 187 8.90 -15.71 -12.19
CA TYR A 187 7.64 -16.29 -11.73
C TYR A 187 7.85 -17.77 -11.43
N THR A 188 7.65 -18.15 -10.17
CA THR A 188 7.75 -19.56 -9.76
C THR A 188 6.46 -19.97 -9.07
N GLN A 189 5.72 -20.90 -9.69
CA GLN A 189 4.56 -21.54 -9.07
C GLN A 189 5.01 -22.74 -8.23
N GLU A 190 4.58 -22.81 -6.99
CA GLU A 190 4.81 -23.97 -6.13
C GLU A 190 3.86 -25.10 -6.56
N LYS A 191 4.37 -26.34 -6.56
CA LYS A 191 3.50 -27.52 -6.72
C LYS A 191 2.78 -27.75 -5.41
N THR A 192 1.49 -27.43 -5.37
CA THR A 192 0.56 -27.81 -4.30
C THR A 192 0.07 -29.24 -4.46
#